data_AF-N6XWK1-F1
#
_entry.id   AF-N6XWK1-F1
#
_cell.length_a   1.000
_cell.length_b   1.000
_cell.length_c   1.000
_cell.angle_alpha   90.00
_cell.angle_beta   90.00
_cell.angle_gamma   90.00
#
_symmetry.space_group_name_H-M   'P 1'
#
loop_
_entity.id
_entity.type
_entity.pdbx_description
1 polymer ?
#
loop_
_entity_poly.entity_id
_entity_poly.type
_entity_poly.pdbx_seq_one_letter_code
_entity_poly.pdbx_strand_id
1 'polypeptide(L)'
;MVARDFLNNLINAVPYVIHTLLTDNGIQFAKRKGTEGYREIPFDRVCRAQGIEHRLTQICHPWTNGQVERMNRTIKEATVKRYHYRSHDQLKSHLQTFLMAYNFARRLKTLKGLTPYEFICKAWQNTPDRFKINPVQHTVGLNT
;
A
#
# COMPACT_ATOMS: atom_id res chain seq x y z
N MET A 1 -14.37 -8.78 2.62
CA MET A 1 -13.48 -9.76 1.98
C MET A 1 -12.31 -9.04 1.29
N VAL A 2 -12.59 -8.11 0.37
CA VAL A 2 -11.58 -7.34 -0.38
C VAL A 2 -10.45 -6.73 0.46
N ALA A 3 -10.74 -5.99 1.55
CA ALA A 3 -9.69 -5.35 2.35
C ALA A 3 -8.76 -6.35 3.06
N ARG A 4 -9.31 -7.45 3.56
CA ARG A 4 -8.56 -8.56 4.18
C ARG A 4 -7.63 -9.22 3.16
N ASP A 5 -8.18 -9.55 1.99
CA ASP A 5 -7.42 -10.24 0.95
C ASP A 5 -6.34 -9.35 0.37
N PHE A 6 -6.63 -8.05 0.22
CA PHE A 6 -5.63 -7.04 -0.14
C PHE A 6 -4.48 -7.00 0.88
N LEU A 7 -4.77 -6.99 2.18
CA LEU A 7 -3.73 -6.97 3.21
C LEU A 7 -2.87 -8.24 3.16
N ASN A 8 -3.46 -9.43 3.00
CA ASN A 8 -2.70 -10.67 2.84
C ASN A 8 -1.78 -10.62 1.61
N ASN A 9 -2.31 -10.16 0.47
CA ASN A 9 -1.52 -10.01 -0.75
C ASN A 9 -0.38 -9.00 -0.57
N LEU A 10 -0.65 -7.88 0.13
CA LEU A 10 0.37 -6.87 0.43
C LEU A 10 1.49 -7.45 1.30
N ILE A 11 1.14 -8.16 2.38
CA ILE A 11 2.11 -8.80 3.27
C ILE A 11 3.00 -9.77 2.50
N ASN A 12 2.44 -10.55 1.59
CA ASN A 12 3.20 -11.49 0.77
C ASN A 12 4.06 -10.79 -0.29
N ALA A 13 3.60 -9.66 -0.83
CA ALA A 13 4.28 -8.96 -1.91
C ALA A 13 5.43 -8.04 -1.46
N VAL A 14 5.42 -7.55 -0.21
CA VAL A 14 6.48 -6.65 0.27
C VAL A 14 7.64 -7.42 0.91
N PRO A 15 8.91 -7.00 0.66
CA PRO A 15 10.08 -7.70 1.18
C PRO A 15 10.34 -7.44 2.67
N TYR A 16 9.59 -6.53 3.30
CA TYR A 16 9.75 -6.11 4.69
C TYR A 16 8.58 -6.51 5.60
N VAL A 17 8.84 -6.52 6.90
CA VAL A 17 7.80 -6.72 7.92
C VAL A 17 7.03 -5.41 8.10
N ILE A 18 5.70 -5.48 8.04
CA ILE A 18 4.84 -4.32 8.30
C ILE A 18 4.62 -4.26 9.82
N HIS A 19 5.22 -3.28 10.49
CA HIS A 19 5.04 -3.12 11.94
C HIS A 19 3.71 -2.44 12.30
N THR A 20 3.34 -1.38 11.58
CA THR A 20 2.15 -0.57 11.87
C THR A 20 1.41 -0.25 10.58
N LEU A 21 0.07 -0.28 10.63
CA LEU A 21 -0.83 0.20 9.59
C LEU A 21 -1.70 1.34 10.12
N LEU A 22 -1.93 2.35 9.28
CA LEU A 22 -2.80 3.47 9.58
C LEU A 22 -3.90 3.53 8.52
N THR A 23 -5.16 3.45 8.95
CA THR A 23 -6.33 3.52 8.05
C THR A 23 -7.33 4.55 8.55
N ASP A 24 -8.30 4.89 7.70
CA ASP A 24 -9.45 5.70 8.12
C ASP A 24 -10.48 4.87 8.91
N ASN A 25 -11.51 5.54 9.41
CA ASN A 25 -12.59 4.90 10.16
C ASN A 25 -13.64 4.24 9.25
N GLY A 26 -13.26 3.85 8.03
CA GLY A 26 -14.15 3.17 7.09
C GLY A 26 -14.63 1.83 7.64
N ILE A 27 -15.83 1.40 7.24
CA ILE A 27 -16.48 0.19 7.79
C ILE A 27 -15.68 -1.11 7.55
N GLN A 28 -14.79 -1.11 6.57
CA GLN A 28 -13.90 -2.22 6.27
C GLN A 28 -12.71 -2.33 7.24
N PHE A 29 -12.39 -1.26 7.98
CA PHE A 29 -11.23 -1.15 8.85
C PHE A 29 -11.59 -0.90 10.32
N ALA A 30 -12.73 -0.26 10.60
CA ALA A 30 -13.11 0.13 11.95
C ALA A 30 -14.56 -0.20 12.28
N LYS A 31 -14.80 -0.60 13.54
CA LYS A 31 -16.16 -0.75 14.08
C LYS A 31 -16.75 0.63 14.29
N ARG A 32 -18.06 0.76 14.05
CA ARG A 32 -18.78 1.99 14.40
C ARG A 32 -19.06 1.99 15.89
N LYS A 33 -19.17 3.19 16.48
CA LYS A 33 -19.63 3.36 17.85
C LYS A 33 -20.97 2.65 18.05
N GLY A 34 -21.11 1.85 19.10
CA GLY A 34 -22.29 1.02 19.37
C GLY A 34 -22.26 -0.37 18.73
N THR A 35 -21.18 -0.74 18.02
CA THR A 35 -20.98 -2.09 17.44
C THR A 35 -19.81 -2.84 18.08
N GLU A 36 -19.34 -2.40 19.25
CA GLU A 36 -18.15 -2.92 19.92
C GLU A 36 -18.28 -4.42 20.21
N GLY A 37 -19.46 -4.86 20.66
CA GLY A 37 -19.78 -6.27 20.95
C GLY A 37 -19.97 -7.16 19.72
N TYR A 38 -19.94 -6.62 18.51
CA TYR A 38 -20.09 -7.43 17.30
C TYR A 38 -18.81 -8.24 17.02
N ARG A 39 -18.90 -9.16 16.06
CA ARG A 39 -17.73 -9.93 15.61
C ARG A 39 -16.58 -9.00 15.20
N GLU A 40 -15.37 -9.47 15.43
CA GLU A 40 -14.15 -8.78 15.02
C GLU A 40 -14.12 -8.53 13.51
N ILE A 41 -13.57 -7.38 13.10
CA ILE A 41 -13.43 -7.05 11.69
C ILE A 41 -12.37 -7.96 11.08
N PRO A 42 -12.62 -8.59 9.92
CA PRO A 42 -11.65 -9.50 9.29
C PRO A 42 -10.27 -8.87 9.05
N PHE A 43 -10.22 -7.55 8.85
CA PHE A 43 -8.97 -6.80 8.71
C PHE A 43 -8.16 -6.79 10.01
N ASP A 44 -8.78 -6.42 11.15
CA ASP A 44 -8.15 -6.44 12.48
C ASP A 44 -7.65 -7.83 12.85
N ARG A 45 -8.42 -8.88 12.51
CA ARG A 45 -8.01 -10.27 12.75
C ARG A 45 -6.72 -10.62 12.02
N VAL A 46 -6.53 -10.16 10.78
CA VAL A 46 -5.28 -10.38 10.03
C VAL A 46 -4.14 -9.57 10.65
N CYS A 47 -4.38 -8.30 10.99
CA CYS A 47 -3.38 -7.47 11.67
C CYS A 47 -2.87 -8.16 12.95
N ARG A 48 -3.78 -8.63 13.82
CA ARG A 48 -3.41 -9.35 15.05
C ARG A 48 -2.63 -10.63 14.76
N ALA A 49 -3.09 -11.44 13.80
CA ALA A 49 -2.41 -12.70 13.44
C ALA A 49 -0.98 -12.48 12.90
N GLN A 50 -0.72 -11.31 12.30
CA GLN A 50 0.56 -10.96 11.69
C GLN A 50 1.41 -10.05 12.59
N GLY A 51 0.97 -9.78 13.84
CA GLY A 51 1.67 -8.90 14.77
C GLY A 51 1.72 -7.42 14.32
N ILE A 52 0.78 -7.01 13.46
CA ILE A 52 0.72 -5.65 12.91
C ILE A 52 -0.13 -4.79 13.83
N GLU A 53 0.44 -3.68 14.30
CA GLU A 53 -0.30 -2.68 15.04
C GLU A 53 -1.22 -1.90 14.09
N HIS A 54 -2.54 -2.03 14.26
CA HIS A 54 -3.51 -1.29 13.47
C HIS A 54 -3.95 -0.02 14.20
N ARG A 55 -3.66 1.14 13.61
CA ARG A 55 -4.06 2.46 14.08
C ARG A 55 -5.11 3.07 13.15
N LEU A 56 -6.01 3.86 13.72
CA LEU A 56 -7.01 4.62 12.99
C LEU A 56 -6.66 6.10 12.98
N THR A 57 -6.99 6.80 11.89
CA THR A 57 -6.91 8.26 11.87
C THR A 57 -7.88 8.85 12.89
N GLN A 58 -7.51 9.99 13.47
CA GLN A 58 -8.46 10.74 14.29
C GLN A 58 -9.60 11.27 13.42
N ILE A 59 -10.81 11.27 13.99
CA ILE A 59 -12.02 11.77 13.32
C ILE A 59 -11.84 13.26 12.99
N CYS A 60 -12.11 13.65 11.75
CA CYS A 60 -11.94 15.04 11.26
C CYS A 60 -10.49 15.54 11.13
N HIS A 61 -9.50 14.64 11.01
CA HIS A 61 -8.10 15.00 10.76
C HIS A 61 -7.61 14.57 9.36
N PRO A 62 -8.06 15.25 8.28
CA PRO A 62 -7.85 14.82 6.89
C PRO A 62 -6.37 14.76 6.48
N TRP A 63 -5.49 15.56 7.09
CA TRP A 63 -4.07 15.57 6.74
C TRP A 63 -3.36 14.25 7.04
N THR A 64 -3.86 13.47 7.99
CA THR A 64 -3.29 12.16 8.38
C THR A 64 -3.36 11.16 7.22
N ASN A 65 -4.34 11.34 6.33
CA ASN A 65 -4.52 10.53 5.13
C ASN A 65 -3.91 11.19 3.87
N GLY A 66 -3.25 12.33 4.01
CA GLY A 66 -2.82 13.16 2.89
C GLY A 66 -1.82 12.49 1.95
N GLN A 67 -1.01 11.54 2.44
CA GLN A 67 -0.06 10.79 1.60
C GLN A 67 -0.79 9.86 0.62
N VAL A 68 -1.75 9.06 1.10
CA VAL A 68 -2.52 8.17 0.23
C VAL A 68 -3.44 8.96 -0.69
N GLU A 69 -4.03 10.05 -0.22
CA GLU A 69 -4.84 10.94 -1.06
C GLU A 69 -4.01 11.59 -2.18
N ARG A 70 -2.80 12.04 -1.88
CA ARG A 70 -1.86 12.56 -2.88
C ARG A 70 -1.47 11.49 -3.88
N MET A 71 -1.17 10.27 -3.43
CA MET A 71 -0.84 9.15 -4.33
C MET A 71 -2.01 8.79 -5.23
N ASN A 72 -3.22 8.68 -4.66
CA ASN A 72 -4.46 8.43 -5.42
C ASN A 72 -4.71 9.50 -6.47
N ARG A 73 -4.47 10.78 -6.13
CA ARG A 73 -4.55 11.88 -7.10
C ARG A 73 -3.53 11.70 -8.23
N THR A 74 -2.27 11.38 -7.91
CA THR A 74 -1.23 11.14 -8.93
C THR A 74 -1.60 9.99 -9.86
N ILE A 75 -2.11 8.87 -9.33
CA ILE A 75 -2.58 7.74 -10.14
C ILE A 75 -3.72 8.18 -11.05
N LYS A 76 -4.73 8.87 -10.52
CA LYS A 76 -5.89 9.34 -11.30
C LYS A 76 -5.47 10.30 -12.42
N GLU A 77 -4.58 11.23 -12.12
CA GLU A 77 -4.02 12.16 -13.10
C GLU A 77 -3.24 11.43 -14.20
N ALA A 78 -2.47 10.41 -13.86
CA ALA A 78 -1.74 9.61 -14.84
C ALA A 78 -2.64 8.68 -15.68
N THR A 79 -3.82 8.32 -15.18
CA THR A 79 -4.68 7.30 -15.80
C THR A 79 -6.04 7.89 -16.21
N VAL A 80 -7.07 7.69 -15.38
CA VAL A 80 -8.49 7.92 -15.72
C VAL A 80 -8.85 9.36 -16.04
N LYS A 81 -8.04 10.35 -15.65
CA LYS A 81 -8.26 11.76 -16.03
C LYS A 81 -7.73 12.12 -17.42
N ARG A 82 -6.81 11.32 -17.97
CA ARG A 82 -6.15 11.58 -19.27
C ARG A 82 -6.62 10.62 -20.37
N TYR A 83 -7.04 9.42 -19.98
CA TYR A 83 -7.35 8.34 -20.91
C TYR A 83 -8.74 7.77 -20.64
N HIS A 84 -9.46 7.46 -21.71
CA HIS A 84 -10.69 6.68 -21.67
C HIS A 84 -10.38 5.21 -21.93
N TYR A 85 -10.83 4.31 -21.05
CA TYR A 85 -10.62 2.87 -21.19
C TYR A 85 -11.89 2.19 -21.68
N ARG A 86 -11.75 1.23 -22.59
CA ARG A 86 -12.90 0.44 -23.09
C ARG A 86 -13.23 -0.75 -22.19
N SER A 87 -12.27 -1.20 -21.37
CA SER A 87 -12.45 -2.31 -20.44
C SER A 87 -11.60 -2.12 -19.18
N HIS A 88 -11.96 -2.84 -18.12
CA HIS A 88 -11.16 -2.87 -16.89
C HIS A 88 -9.76 -3.47 -17.11
N ASP A 89 -9.59 -4.40 -18.06
CA ASP A 89 -8.29 -5.00 -18.36
C ASP A 89 -7.32 -3.98 -18.95
N GLN A 90 -7.81 -3.06 -19.81
CA GLN A 90 -7.00 -1.95 -20.31
C GLN A 90 -6.54 -1.03 -19.17
N LEU A 91 -7.44 -0.70 -18.23
CA LEU A 91 -7.09 0.08 -17.06
C LEU A 91 -6.08 -0.65 -16.18
N LYS A 92 -6.25 -1.96 -15.96
CA LYS A 92 -5.34 -2.78 -15.14
C LYS A 92 -3.94 -2.84 -15.76
N SER A 93 -3.85 -3.04 -17.08
CA SER A 93 -2.57 -3.01 -17.80
C SER A 93 -1.90 -1.64 -17.71
N HIS A 94 -2.62 -0.55 -17.92
CA HIS A 94 -2.03 0.78 -17.81
C HIS A 94 -1.61 1.12 -16.37
N LEU A 95 -2.40 0.73 -15.36
CA LEU A 95 -2.01 0.86 -13.96
C LEU A 95 -0.71 0.10 -13.67
N GLN A 96 -0.56 -1.13 -14.18
CA GLN A 96 0.67 -1.89 -14.03
C GLN A 96 1.86 -1.15 -14.66
N THR A 97 1.73 -0.66 -15.89
CA THR A 97 2.77 0.13 -16.57
C THR A 97 3.14 1.38 -15.77
N PHE A 98 2.14 2.10 -15.24
CA PHE A 98 2.37 3.27 -14.39
C PHE A 98 3.13 2.91 -13.12
N LEU A 99 2.75 1.82 -12.43
CA LEU A 99 3.43 1.36 -11.21
C LEU A 99 4.87 0.95 -11.49
N MET A 100 5.13 0.25 -12.60
CA MET A 100 6.49 -0.10 -13.02
C MET A 100 7.35 1.15 -13.25
N ALA A 101 6.84 2.11 -14.01
CA ALA A 101 7.56 3.37 -14.25
C ALA A 101 7.77 4.15 -12.94
N TYR A 102 6.77 4.23 -12.07
CA TYR A 102 6.85 4.95 -10.81
C TYR A 102 7.87 4.33 -9.84
N ASN A 103 7.84 3.01 -9.68
CA ASN A 103 8.68 2.33 -8.69
C ASN A 103 10.13 2.16 -9.15
N PHE A 104 10.37 1.98 -10.45
CA PHE A 104 11.69 1.60 -10.98
C PHE A 104 12.37 2.67 -11.85
N ALA A 105 11.63 3.58 -12.50
CA ALA A 105 12.23 4.58 -13.39
C ALA A 105 12.14 6.01 -12.83
N ARG A 106 11.10 6.33 -12.05
CA ARG A 106 10.86 7.68 -11.56
C ARG A 106 11.71 7.99 -10.32
N ARG A 107 12.67 8.90 -10.48
CA ARG A 107 13.44 9.47 -9.35
C ARG A 107 12.59 10.51 -8.60
N LEU A 108 12.54 10.41 -7.27
CA LEU A 108 11.72 11.28 -6.43
C LEU A 108 12.61 12.23 -5.60
N LYS A 109 12.32 13.54 -5.64
CA LYS A 109 13.02 14.55 -4.84
C LYS A 109 12.93 14.27 -3.34
N THR A 110 11.78 13.80 -2.86
CA THR A 110 11.56 13.40 -1.46
C THR A 110 12.44 12.24 -1.02
N LEU A 111 12.89 11.40 -1.96
CA LEU A 111 13.81 10.29 -1.71
C LEU A 111 15.25 10.65 -2.10
N LYS A 112 15.60 11.95 -2.10
CA LYS A 112 16.93 12.46 -2.47
C LYS A 112 17.39 12.00 -3.86
N GLY A 113 16.47 11.91 -4.81
CA GLY A 113 16.75 11.50 -6.18
C GLY A 113 16.77 9.99 -6.43
N LEU A 114 16.46 9.18 -5.42
CA LEU A 114 16.28 7.74 -5.60
C LEU A 114 14.92 7.40 -6.21
N THR A 115 14.85 6.27 -6.90
CA THR A 115 13.57 5.62 -7.20
C THR A 115 13.02 4.97 -5.92
N PRO A 116 11.70 4.72 -5.82
CA PRO A 116 11.15 3.96 -4.71
C PRO A 116 11.85 2.61 -4.49
N TYR A 117 12.17 1.88 -5.56
CA TYR A 117 12.90 0.62 -5.46
C TYR A 117 14.33 0.79 -4.91
N GLU A 118 15.10 1.75 -5.45
CA GLU A 118 16.45 2.05 -4.94
C GLU A 118 16.41 2.45 -3.46
N PHE A 119 15.39 3.21 -3.04
CA PHE A 119 15.20 3.59 -1.65
C PHE A 119 14.96 2.38 -0.74
N ILE A 120 14.13 1.42 -1.17
CA ILE A 120 13.90 0.18 -0.40
C ILE A 120 15.18 -0.65 -0.30
N CYS A 121 15.95 -0.79 -1.39
CA CYS A 121 17.23 -1.49 -1.36
C CYS A 121 18.23 -0.83 -0.40
N LYS A 122 18.27 0.50 -0.38
CA LYS A 122 19.10 1.26 0.56
C LYS A 122 18.63 1.10 2.01
N ALA A 123 17.31 1.07 2.24
CA ALA A 123 16.77 0.83 3.58
C ALA A 123 17.16 -0.56 4.10
N TRP A 124 17.13 -1.58 3.23
CA TRP A 124 17.59 -2.92 3.58
C TRP A 124 19.08 -2.97 3.97
N GLN A 125 19.96 -2.27 3.25
CA GLN A 125 21.39 -2.21 3.60
C GLN A 125 21.63 -1.61 4.99
N ASN A 126 20.79 -0.68 5.44
CA ASN A 126 20.93 -0.02 6.74
C ASN A 126 20.28 -0.79 7.89
N THR A 127 19.12 -1.42 7.64
CA THR A 127 18.33 -2.15 8.65
C THR A 127 17.81 -3.47 8.06
N PRO A 128 18.69 -4.47 7.84
CA PRO A 128 18.31 -5.72 7.19
C PRO A 128 17.39 -6.59 8.06
N ASP A 129 17.43 -6.43 9.39
CA ASP A 129 16.58 -7.09 10.38
C ASP A 129 15.08 -6.83 10.18
N ARG A 130 14.72 -5.71 9.53
CA ARG A 130 13.33 -5.35 9.23
C ARG A 130 12.79 -6.02 7.97
N PHE A 131 13.63 -6.79 7.28
CA PHE A 131 13.31 -7.43 6.02
C PHE A 131 13.22 -8.94 6.15
N LYS A 132 12.25 -9.53 5.44
CA LYS A 132 12.04 -10.98 5.37
C LYS A 132 12.93 -11.61 4.29
N ILE A 133 13.24 -10.84 3.24
CA ILE A 133 14.02 -11.25 2.07
C ILE A 133 14.84 -10.08 1.55
N ASN A 134 15.91 -10.39 0.79
CA ASN A 134 16.72 -9.38 0.13
C ASN A 134 15.94 -8.72 -1.03
N PRO A 135 15.65 -7.40 -0.98
CA PRO A 135 14.87 -6.73 -2.01
C PRO A 135 15.61 -6.62 -3.36
N VAL A 136 16.93 -6.77 -3.40
CA VAL A 136 17.71 -6.73 -4.67
C VAL A 136 17.36 -7.91 -5.58
N GLN A 137 17.02 -9.06 -4.97
CA GLN A 137 16.57 -10.25 -5.66
C GLN A 137 15.04 -10.28 -5.82
N HIS A 138 14.34 -9.29 -5.25
CA HIS A 138 12.90 -9.16 -5.32
C HIS A 138 12.50 -8.48 -6.63
N THR A 139 12.66 -9.20 -7.73
CA THR A 139 12.10 -8.79 -9.01
C THR A 139 10.59 -8.81 -8.91
N VAL A 140 9.94 -7.77 -9.41
CA VAL A 140 8.54 -7.86 -9.85
C VAL A 140 8.51 -8.91 -10.95
N GLY A 141 8.31 -10.18 -10.56
CA GLY A 141 8.03 -11.23 -11.51
C GLY A 141 6.88 -10.81 -12.41
N LEU A 142 6.80 -11.39 -13.61
CA LEU A 142 5.63 -11.28 -14.46
C LEU A 142 4.43 -11.73 -13.62
N ASN A 143 3.71 -10.78 -13.03
CA ASN A 143 2.42 -11.04 -12.41
C ASN A 143 1.46 -11.34 -13.57
N THR A 144 1.44 -12.60 -14.02
CA THR A 144 0.34 -13.21 -14.76
C THR A 144 -0.88 -13.35 -13.86
#